data_AF-A0A2M6WDF7-F1
#
_entry.id   AF-A0A2M6WDF7-F1
#
_cell.length_a   1.000
_cell.length_b   1.000
_cell.length_c   1.000
_cell.angle_alpha   90.00
_cell.angle_beta   90.00
_cell.angle_gamma   90.00
#
_symmetry.space_group_name_H-M   'P 1'
#
loop_
_entity.id
_entity.type
_entity.pdbx_description
1 polymer ?
#
loop_
_entity_poly.entity_id
_entity_poly.type
_entity_poly.pdbx_seq_one_letter_code
_entity_poly.pdbx_strand_id
1 'polypeptide(L)' 'MFKKIGNYLKDSKAELQKVIWPSRQQTKNHTLLVIGISLAVAVFLGVVDLILNKILELFVY' A
#
# COMPACT_ATOMS: atom_id res chain seq x y z
N MET A 1 -1.40 -25.03 -29.58
CA MET A 1 -1.50 -23.72 -28.89
C MET A 1 -1.55 -23.88 -27.36
N PHE A 2 -2.49 -24.65 -26.81
CA PHE A 2 -2.61 -24.88 -25.35
C PHE A 2 -1.36 -25.43 -24.64
N LYS A 3 -0.58 -26.32 -25.27
CA LYS A 3 0.72 -26.80 -24.74
C LYS A 3 1.76 -25.69 -24.53
N LYS A 4 1.72 -24.62 -25.34
CA LYS A 4 2.70 -23.52 -25.28
C LYS A 4 2.43 -22.62 -24.06
N ILE A 5 1.15 -22.39 -23.74
CA ILE A 5 0.71 -21.64 -22.56
C ILE A 5 0.99 -22.42 -21.28
N GLY A 6 0.74 -23.74 -21.27
CA GLY A 6 1.06 -24.61 -20.13
C GLY A 6 2.56 -24.64 -19.80
N ASN A 7 3.42 -24.70 -20.83
CA ASN A 7 4.86 -24.59 -20.64
C ASN A 7 5.29 -23.19 -20.16
N TYR A 8 4.73 -22.12 -20.74
CA TYR A 8 5.02 -20.75 -20.31
C TYR A 8 4.70 -20.53 -18.82
N LEU A 9 3.54 -20.98 -18.34
CA LEU A 9 3.19 -20.90 -16.92
C LEU A 9 4.12 -21.73 -16.02
N LYS A 10 4.58 -22.89 -16.52
CA LYS A 10 5.55 -23.73 -15.80
C LYS A 10 6.91 -23.04 -15.66
N ASP A 11 7.38 -22.43 -16.75
CA ASP A 11 8.65 -21.71 -16.78
C ASP A 11 8.58 -20.42 -15.93
N SER A 12 7.50 -19.64 -16.03
CA SER A 12 7.27 -18.47 -15.17
C SER A 12 7.18 -18.83 -13.69
N LYS A 13 6.56 -19.96 -13.34
CA LYS A 13 6.54 -20.44 -11.94
C LYS A 13 7.93 -20.82 -11.45
N ALA A 14 8.76 -21.44 -12.31
CA ALA A 14 10.14 -21.77 -11.97
C ALA A 14 11.01 -20.52 -11.78
N GLU A 15 10.77 -19.45 -12.53
CA GLU A 15 11.43 -18.15 -12.34
C GLU A 15 10.97 -17.44 -11.07
N LEU A 16 9.68 -17.44 -10.77
CA LEU A 16 9.12 -16.89 -9.53
C LEU A 16 9.64 -17.59 -8.27
N GLN A 17 10.05 -18.86 -8.37
CA GLN A 17 10.70 -19.59 -7.28
C GLN A 17 12.16 -19.16 -7.04
N LYS A 18 12.83 -18.58 -8.04
CA LYS A 18 14.18 -18.02 -7.90
C LYS A 18 14.17 -16.62 -7.28
N VAL A 19 13.00 -15.99 -7.19
CA VAL A 19 12.85 -14.69 -6.54
C VAL A 19 13.07 -14.87 -5.04
N ILE A 20 14.02 -14.10 -4.51
CA ILE A 20 14.29 -14.05 -3.08
C ILE A 20 13.18 -13.21 -2.44
N TRP A 21 12.14 -13.88 -1.97
CA TRP A 21 11.06 -13.23 -1.27
C TRP A 21 11.53 -12.71 0.09
N PRO A 22 11.06 -11.52 0.52
CA PRO A 22 11.39 -10.98 1.83
C PRO A 22 10.93 -11.95 2.93
N SER A 23 11.67 -11.97 4.04
CA SER A 23 11.31 -12.80 5.18
C SER A 23 9.96 -12.37 5.75
N ARG A 24 9.20 -13.32 6.34
CA ARG A 24 7.89 -13.05 6.95
C ARG A 24 7.93 -11.91 7.98
N GLN A 25 9.08 -11.72 8.65
CA GLN A 25 9.27 -10.64 9.61
C GLN A 25 9.42 -9.28 8.91
N GLN A 26 10.21 -9.19 7.84
CA GLN A 26 10.38 -7.96 7.06
C GLN A 26 9.05 -7.52 6.45
N THR A 27 8.28 -8.44 5.87
CA THR A 27 6.95 -8.13 5.32
C THR A 27 6.02 -7.54 6.38
N LYS A 28 5.95 -8.16 7.57
CA LYS A 28 5.13 -7.65 8.68
C LYS A 28 5.56 -6.27 9.14
N ASN A 29 6.86 -6.05 9.30
CA ASN A 29 7.40 -4.75 9.74
C ASN A 29 7.06 -3.65 8.73
N HIS A 30 7.21 -3.91 7.43
CA HIS A 30 6.87 -2.95 6.39
C HIS A 30 5.36 -2.68 6.34
N THR A 31 4.52 -3.71 6.45
CA THR A 31 3.06 -3.52 6.51
C THR A 31 2.65 -2.68 7.72
N LEU A 32 3.22 -2.93 8.90
CA LEU A 32 2.91 -2.18 10.10
C LEU A 32 3.32 -0.71 9.99
N LEU A 33 4.49 -0.45 9.38
CA LEU A 33 4.97 0.90 9.10
C LEU A 33 4.03 1.65 8.14
N VAL A 34 3.61 1.01 7.05
CA VAL A 34 2.66 1.61 6.09
C VAL A 34 1.32 1.93 6.78
N ILE A 35 0.79 1.02 7.60
CA ILE A 35 -0.43 1.26 8.38
C ILE A 35 -0.25 2.48 9.31
N GLY A 36 0.88 2.55 10.03
CA GLY A 36 1.17 3.66 10.93
C GLY A 36 1.23 5.01 10.21
N ILE A 37 1.94 5.08 9.08
CA ILE A 37 2.04 6.30 8.27
C ILE A 37 0.68 6.68 7.67
N SER A 38 -0.07 5.71 7.16
CA SER A 38 -1.40 5.96 6.58
C SER A 38 -2.36 6.53 7.63
N LEU A 39 -2.36 6.02 8.85
CA LEU A 39 -3.16 6.57 9.95
C LEU A 39 -2.70 7.97 10.34
N ALA A 40 -1.39 8.21 10.42
CA ALA A 40 -0.84 9.53 10.73
C ALA A 40 -1.27 10.58 9.68
N VAL A 41 -1.20 10.24 8.39
CA VAL A 41 -1.64 11.11 7.30
C VAL A 41 -3.15 11.34 7.35
N ALA A 42 -3.95 10.31 7.63
CA ALA A 42 -5.40 10.46 7.76
C ALA A 42 -5.78 11.42 8.90
N VAL A 43 -5.13 11.31 10.05
CA VAL A 43 -5.34 12.23 11.18
C VAL A 43 -4.88 13.65 10.81
N PHE A 44 -3.71 13.80 10.19
CA PHE A 44 -3.20 15.09 9.78
C PHE A 44 -4.14 15.80 8.82
N LEU A 45 -4.57 15.13 7.75
CA LEU A 45 -5.52 15.69 6.79
C LEU A 45 -6.86 16.01 7.45
N GLY A 46 -7.39 15.11 8.30
CA GLY A 46 -8.62 15.38 9.04
C GLY A 46 -8.54 16.62 9.94
N VAL A 47 -7.42 16.83 10.62
CA VAL A 47 -7.21 18.04 11.43
C VAL A 47 -7.14 19.29 10.56
N VAL A 48 -6.41 19.22 9.43
CA VAL A 48 -6.31 20.33 8.48
C VAL A 48 -7.68 20.69 7.92
N ASP A 49 -8.47 19.70 7.51
CA ASP A 49 -9.83 19.92 6.99
C ASP A 49 -10.73 20.57 8.04
N LEU A 50 -10.65 20.15 9.31
CA LEU A 50 -11.41 20.79 10.40
C LEU A 50 -11.02 22.25 10.62
N ILE A 51 -9.71 22.56 10.56
CA ILE A 51 -9.22 23.93 10.71
C ILE A 51 -9.68 24.79 9.54
N LEU A 52 -9.52 24.29 8.31
CA LEU A 52 -9.93 24.99 7.10
C LEU A 52 -11.43 25.26 7.09
N ASN A 53 -12.25 24.27 7.45
CA ASN A 53 -13.71 24.44 7.55
C ASN A 53 -14.09 25.53 8.56
N LYS A 54 -13.44 25.57 9.74
CA LYS A 54 -13.68 26.63 10.74
C LYS A 54 -13.27 28.01 10.25
N ILE A 55 -12.16 28.12 9.52
CA ILE A 55 -11.72 29.38 8.93
C ILE A 55 -12.73 29.83 7.88
N LEU A 56 -13.17 28.93 6.99
CA LEU A 56 -14.16 29.26 5.97
C LEU A 56 -15.49 29.67 6.59
N GLU A 57 -15.94 29.01 7.67
CA GLU A 57 -17.14 29.39 8.40
C GLU A 57 -17.05 30.81 8.97
N LEU A 58 -15.87 31.24 9.47
CA LEU A 58 -15.64 32.59 9.98
C LEU A 58 -15.58 33.67 8.87
N PHE A 59 -15.17 33.32 7.65
CA PHE A 59 -14.99 34.28 6.55
C PHE A 59 -16.19 34.36 5.61
N VAL A 60 -16.98 33.29 5.48
CA VAL A 60 -18.12 33.21 4.54
C VAL A 60 -19.46 33.53 5.23
N TYR A 61 -19.58 33.30 6.54
CA TYR A 61 -20.66 33.82 7.38
C TYR A 61 -20.18 35.02 8.20
#